data_AF-A0A314UDI2-F1
#
_entry.id   AF-A0A314UDI2-F1
#
_cell.length_a   1.000
_cell.length_b   1.000
_cell.length_c   1.000
_cell.angle_alpha   90.00
_cell.angle_beta   90.00
_cell.angle_gamma   90.00
#
_symmetry.space_group_name_H-M   'P 1'
#
loop_
_entity.id
_entity.type
_entity.pdbx_description
1 polymer ?
#
loop_
_entity_poly.entity_id
_entity_poly.type
_entity_poly.pdbx_seq_one_letter_code
_entity_poly.pdbx_strand_id
1 'polypeptide(L)'
;MSSLEYLSIYDSELEGGIPNSFAKLCRLRELDLGGSLSGQLSDFVETLSKCAQMTLESLDISNNPNISGSLPDLTNFLSLKYLSLWAIT
;
A
#
# COMPACT_ATOMS: atom_id res chain seq x y z
N MET A 1 12.74 -11.09 2.36
CA MET A 1 11.26 -11.08 2.38
C MET A 1 10.68 -11.53 1.02
N SER A 2 11.29 -12.53 0.37
CA SER A 2 10.87 -12.97 -0.98
C SER A 2 9.63 -13.89 -0.98
N SER A 3 9.09 -14.21 0.19
CA SER A 3 7.96 -15.13 0.38
C SER A 3 6.78 -14.52 1.13
N LEU A 4 6.84 -13.23 1.47
CA LEU A 4 5.76 -12.60 2.23
C LEU A 4 4.58 -12.36 1.28
N GLU A 5 3.43 -12.96 1.60
CA GLU A 5 2.20 -12.83 0.81
C GLU A 5 1.15 -11.97 1.52
N TYR A 6 1.23 -11.86 2.84
CA TYR A 6 0.26 -11.12 3.66
C TYR A 6 1.03 -10.22 4.64
N LEU A 7 0.69 -8.93 4.65
CA LEU A 7 1.26 -7.96 5.58
C LEU A 7 0.12 -7.07 6.09
N SER A 8 -0.11 -7.10 7.40
CA SER A 8 -0.89 -6.07 8.09
C SER A 8 0.02 -5.41 9.11
N ILE A 9 0.03 -4.09 9.07
CA ILE A 9 0.66 -3.22 10.06
C ILE A 9 -0.31 -2.12 10.42
N TYR A 10 -1.59 -2.48 10.57
CA TYR A 10 -2.65 -1.59 11.01
C TYR A 10 -2.25 -0.88 12.32
N ASP A 11 -2.52 0.42 12.40
CA ASP A 11 -2.32 1.27 13.58
C ASP A 11 -0.95 1.09 14.25
N SER A 12 0.10 1.01 13.42
CA SER A 12 1.46 0.68 13.85
C SER A 12 2.40 1.90 13.87
N GLU A 13 1.85 3.11 13.78
CA GLU A 13 2.60 4.39 13.87
C GLU A 13 3.92 4.38 13.07
N LEU A 14 3.87 4.00 11.79
CA LEU A 14 5.07 4.00 10.93
C LEU A 14 5.56 5.44 10.70
N GLU A 15 6.46 5.91 11.56
CA GLU A 15 7.18 7.17 11.35
C GLU A 15 8.06 7.09 10.09
N GLY A 16 8.02 8.15 9.27
CA GLY A 16 8.87 8.30 8.08
C GLY A 16 8.27 7.78 6.77
N GLY A 17 7.01 7.33 6.78
CA GLY A 17 6.32 6.88 5.57
C GLY A 17 6.66 5.44 5.19
N ILE A 18 6.56 5.12 3.90
CA ILE A 18 6.58 3.72 3.45
C ILE A 18 8.01 3.25 3.21
N PRO A 19 8.45 2.15 3.84
CA PRO A 19 9.81 1.67 3.68
C PRO A 19 10.11 1.26 2.23
N ASN A 20 11.28 1.67 1.70
CA ASN A 20 11.80 1.23 0.41
C ASN A 20 11.90 -0.30 0.26
N SER A 21 11.86 -1.05 1.37
CA SER A 21 11.80 -2.52 1.35
C SER A 21 10.51 -3.06 0.73
N PHE A 22 9.42 -2.28 0.70
CA PHE A 22 8.14 -2.68 0.10
C PHE A 22 8.26 -2.88 -1.41
N ALA A 23 9.21 -2.19 -2.05
CA ALA A 23 9.56 -2.41 -3.45
C ALA A 23 10.09 -3.82 -3.76
N LYS A 24 10.34 -4.66 -2.75
CA LYS A 24 10.85 -6.03 -2.91
C LYS A 24 9.79 -7.09 -2.58
N LEU A 25 8.55 -6.70 -2.25
CA LEU A 25 7.47 -7.59 -1.84
C LEU A 25 6.73 -8.17 -3.06
N CYS A 26 7.46 -8.87 -3.93
CA CYS A 26 6.99 -9.35 -5.23
C CYS A 26 5.88 -10.41 -5.15
N ARG A 27 5.71 -11.05 -4.00
CA ARG A 27 4.67 -12.06 -3.76
C ARG A 27 3.52 -11.54 -2.90
N LEU A 28 3.51 -10.26 -2.56
CA LEU A 28 2.48 -9.70 -1.70
C LEU A 28 1.13 -9.77 -2.39
N ARG A 29 0.15 -10.36 -1.70
CA ARG A 29 -1.23 -10.53 -2.14
C ARG A 29 -2.17 -9.66 -1.33
N GLU A 30 -1.91 -9.50 -0.04
CA GLU A 30 -2.73 -8.66 0.83
C GLU A 30 -1.85 -7.70 1.62
N LEU A 31 -2.24 -6.43 1.58
CA LEU A 31 -1.57 -5.36 2.30
C LEU A 31 -2.61 -4.50 3.03
N ASP A 32 -2.46 -4.44 4.34
CA ASP A 32 -3.24 -3.59 5.22
C ASP A 32 -2.32 -2.60 5.95
N LEU A 33 -2.55 -1.33 5.66
CA LEU A 33 -1.80 -0.18 6.15
C LEU A 33 -2.74 0.84 6.81
N GLY A 34 -3.90 0.40 7.30
CA GLY A 34 -4.86 1.30 7.88
C GLY A 34 -4.29 2.01 9.12
N GLY A 35 -4.45 3.34 9.23
CA GLY A 35 -3.91 4.10 10.37
C GLY A 35 -2.40 4.28 10.40
N SER A 36 -1.66 3.78 9.40
CA SER A 36 -0.19 3.68 9.44
C SER A 36 0.54 4.49 8.38
N LEU A 37 -0.16 5.22 7.51
CA LEU A 37 0.45 5.97 6.40
C LEU A 37 0.42 7.48 6.61
N SER A 38 1.50 8.11 6.14
CA SER A 38 1.65 9.54 5.96
C SER A 38 2.41 9.84 4.68
N GLY A 39 2.35 11.09 4.18
CA GLY A 39 3.09 11.53 3.00
C GLY A 39 2.23 11.59 1.73
N GLN A 40 2.82 11.32 0.57
CA GLN A 40 2.14 11.37 -0.73
C GLN A 40 1.64 9.97 -1.15
N LEU A 41 0.37 9.88 -1.53
CA LEU A 41 -0.24 8.64 -2.00
C LEU A 41 0.43 8.11 -3.29
N SER A 42 0.94 9.00 -4.16
CA SER A 42 1.68 8.61 -5.37
C SER A 42 2.93 7.80 -5.06
N ASP A 43 3.69 8.22 -4.05
CA ASP A 43 5.00 7.65 -3.71
C ASP A 43 4.84 6.23 -3.17
N PHE A 44 3.75 6.00 -2.42
CA PHE A 44 3.34 4.68 -1.98
C PHE A 44 3.09 3.74 -3.15
N VAL A 45 2.23 4.18 -4.06
CA VAL A 45 1.77 3.36 -5.18
C VAL A 45 2.92 3.05 -6.13
N GLU A 46 3.81 4.02 -6.37
CA GLU A 46 5.06 3.81 -7.12
C GLU A 46 5.97 2.77 -6.42
N THR A 47 6.04 2.78 -5.10
CA THR A 47 6.86 1.81 -4.36
C THR A 47 6.30 0.40 -4.49
N LEU A 48 4.98 0.22 -4.38
CA LEU A 48 4.34 -1.08 -4.53
C LEU A 48 4.39 -1.60 -5.97
N SER A 49 4.23 -0.73 -6.97
CA SER A 49 4.20 -1.14 -8.38
C SER A 49 5.52 -1.79 -8.82
N LYS A 50 6.64 -1.47 -8.17
CA LYS A 50 7.97 -2.06 -8.45
C LYS A 50 7.99 -3.58 -8.40
N CYS A 51 7.13 -4.22 -7.60
CA CYS A 51 7.08 -5.69 -7.58
C CYS A 51 5.71 -6.31 -7.32
N ALA A 52 4.80 -5.63 -6.63
CA ALA A 52 3.51 -6.19 -6.24
C ALA A 52 2.43 -5.99 -7.32
N GLN A 53 2.73 -5.32 -8.44
CA GLN A 53 1.76 -4.98 -9.49
C GLN A 53 1.00 -6.20 -10.05
N MET A 54 1.67 -7.36 -10.16
CA MET A 54 1.07 -8.59 -10.68
C MET A 54 0.53 -9.52 -9.60
N THR A 55 0.74 -9.22 -8.32
CA THR A 55 0.45 -10.15 -7.21
C THR A 55 -0.50 -9.59 -6.18
N LEU A 56 -0.58 -8.27 -6.01
CA LEU A 56 -1.44 -7.64 -5.02
C LEU A 56 -2.91 -7.81 -5.40
N GLU A 57 -3.66 -8.44 -4.51
CA GLU A 57 -5.09 -8.74 -4.66
C GLU A 57 -5.97 -7.86 -3.75
N SER A 58 -5.47 -7.50 -2.57
CA SER A 58 -6.18 -6.69 -1.58
C SER A 58 -5.28 -5.58 -1.06
N LEU A 59 -5.78 -4.35 -1.12
CA LEU A 59 -5.13 -3.17 -0.57
C LEU A 59 -6.08 -2.40 0.34
N ASP A 60 -5.72 -2.31 1.62
CA ASP A 60 -6.37 -1.42 2.58
C ASP A 60 -5.40 -0.30 3.00
N ILE A 61 -5.78 0.93 2.66
CA ILE A 61 -5.09 2.15 3.11
C ILE A 61 -6.06 3.11 3.80
N SER A 62 -7.11 2.57 4.40
CA SER A 62 -8.11 3.36 5.12
C SER A 62 -7.55 4.04 6.36
N ASN A 63 -8.27 5.01 6.92
CA ASN A 63 -7.93 5.67 8.18
C ASN A 63 -6.54 6.32 8.19
N ASN A 64 -6.08 6.85 7.05
CA ASN A 64 -4.79 7.52 6.94
C ASN A 64 -4.99 9.03 6.75
N PRO A 65 -5.27 9.81 7.82
CA PRO A 65 -5.57 11.25 7.73
C PRO A 65 -4.33 12.12 7.46
N ASN A 66 -3.13 11.54 7.49
CA ASN A 66 -1.87 12.22 7.22
C ASN A 66 -1.33 11.90 5.82
N ILE A 67 -2.08 11.14 5.02
CA ILE A 67 -1.78 10.96 3.61
C ILE A 67 -2.37 12.12 2.82
N SER A 68 -1.70 12.50 1.74
CA SER A 68 -2.08 13.61 0.89
C SER A 68 -1.89 13.25 -0.58
N GLY A 69 -2.52 14.02 -1.47
CA GLY A 69 -2.47 13.82 -2.91
C GLY A 69 -3.71 13.10 -3.46
N SER A 70 -3.85 13.12 -4.78
CA SER A 70 -4.95 12.43 -5.46
C SER A 70 -4.72 10.93 -5.54
N LEU A 71 -5.80 10.14 -5.59
CA LEU A 71 -5.75 8.72 -5.93
C LEU A 71 -5.01 8.54 -7.28
N PRO A 72 -3.84 7.89 -7.32
CA PRO A 72 -3.12 7.63 -8.56
C PRO A 72 -3.83 6.56 -9.39
N ASP A 73 -3.40 6.41 -10.63
CA ASP A 73 -3.92 5.35 -11.50
C ASP A 73 -3.50 3.96 -10.98
N LEU A 74 -4.49 3.20 -10.51
CA LEU A 74 -4.32 1.83 -10.01
C LEU A 74 -4.63 0.76 -11.07
N THR A 75 -4.98 1.13 -12.30
CA THR A 75 -5.30 0.17 -13.39
C THR A 75 -4.14 -0.76 -13.72
N ASN A 76 -2.93 -0.34 -13.36
CA ASN A 76 -1.72 -1.11 -13.50
C ASN A 76 -1.65 -2.32 -12.56
N PHE A 77 -2.35 -2.34 -11.41
CA PHE A 77 -2.37 -3.48 -10.50
C PHE A 77 -3.31 -4.57 -11.01
N LEU A 78 -2.79 -5.44 -11.88
CA LEU A 78 -3.58 -6.39 -12.68
C LEU A 78 -4.30 -7.47 -11.85
N SER A 79 -3.85 -7.70 -10.62
CA SER A 79 -4.43 -8.70 -9.72
C SER A 79 -5.35 -8.10 -8.66
N LEU A 80 -5.49 -6.77 -8.60
CA LEU A 80 -6.22 -6.07 -7.55
C LEU A 80 -7.73 -6.34 -7.65
N LYS A 81 -8.32 -6.82 -6.56
CA LYS A 81 -9.74 -7.19 -6.44
C LYS A 81 -10.45 -6.39 -5.37
N TYR A 82 -9.73 -6.02 -4.31
CA TYR A 82 -10.26 -5.27 -3.18
C TYR A 82 -9.41 -4.03 -2.93
N LEU A 83 -10.08 -2.88 -2.81
CA LEU A 83 -9.46 -1.60 -2.52
C LEU A 83 -10.30 -0.84 -1.49
N SER A 84 -9.68 -0.51 -0.35
CA SER A 84 -10.29 0.28 0.72
C SER A 84 -9.54 1.61 0.90
N LEU A 85 -10.29 2.70 0.75
CA LEU A 85 -9.78 4.09 0.77
C LEU A 85 -10.51 4.98 1.80
N TRP A 86 -11.29 4.39 2.71
CA TRP A 86 -12.11 5.20 3.62
C TRP A 86 -11.24 6.06 4.54
N ALA A 87 -11.64 7.31 4.80
CA ALA A 87 -10.92 8.25 5.68
C ALA A 87 -9.46 8.53 5.27
N ILE A 88 -9.21 8.78 3.98
CA ILE A 88 -8.01 9.44 3.45
C ILE A 88 -8.32 10.91 3.12
N THR A 89 -7.34 11.82 3.26
CA THR A 89 -7.50 13.29 3.10
C THR A 89 -6.94 13.85 1.81
#